data_AF-A0A231VQC6-F1
#
_entry.id   AF-A0A231VQC6-F1
#
_cell.length_a   1.000
_cell.length_b   1.000
_cell.length_c   1.000
_cell.angle_alpha   90.00
_cell.angle_beta   90.00
_cell.angle_gamma   90.00
#
_symmetry.space_group_name_H-M   'P 1'
#
loop_
_entity.id
_entity.type
_entity.pdbx_description
1 polymer ?
#
loop_
_entity_poly.entity_id
_entity_poly.type
_entity_poly.pdbx_seq_one_letter_code
_entity_poly.pdbx_strand_id
1 'polypeptide(L)'
;MLKRKVEKVTKYDRDYIWGLVQDQFRREGFSETASEIAMTDFERIYQYALDNVRFVRRAEVLAEFVFNGLYSVWNNRVRKGGG
;
A
#
# COMPACT_ATOMS: atom_id res chain seq x y z
N MET A 1 -18.87 28.87 -14.26
CA MET A 1 -18.51 27.46 -14.00
C MET A 1 -17.48 27.42 -12.88
N LEU A 2 -17.91 27.12 -11.66
CA LEU A 2 -16.98 26.94 -10.54
C LEU A 2 -16.25 25.61 -10.74
N LYS A 3 -14.96 25.70 -11.07
CA LYS A 3 -14.02 24.59 -11.00
C LYS A 3 -14.09 24.02 -9.60
N ARG A 4 -14.82 22.91 -9.41
CA ARG A 4 -14.69 22.10 -8.21
C ARG A 4 -13.33 21.43 -8.31
N LYS A 5 -12.29 22.10 -7.81
CA LYS A 5 -11.10 21.44 -7.26
C LYS A 5 -11.64 20.57 -6.13
N VAL A 6 -12.13 19.39 -6.47
CA VAL A 6 -12.26 18.33 -5.48
C VAL A 6 -10.81 17.99 -5.22
N GLU A 7 -10.25 18.58 -4.18
CA GLU A 7 -9.09 18.01 -3.52
C GLU A 7 -9.47 16.56 -3.25
N LYS A 8 -9.03 15.65 -4.11
CA LYS A 8 -9.08 14.22 -3.83
C LYS A 8 -8.01 13.97 -2.77
N VAL A 9 -8.17 14.58 -1.59
CA VAL A 9 -7.67 13.98 -0.38
C VAL A 9 -8.38 12.64 -0.35
N THR A 10 -7.61 11.59 -0.46
CA THR A 10 -8.12 10.24 -0.40
C THR A 10 -8.91 10.15 0.90
N LYS A 11 -10.15 9.66 0.86
CA LYS A 11 -11.04 9.55 2.04
C LYS A 11 -10.47 8.69 3.19
N TYR A 12 -9.29 8.11 3.00
CA TYR A 12 -8.54 7.36 4.00
C TYR A 12 -7.22 8.05 4.25
N ASP A 13 -6.90 8.21 5.53
CA ASP A 13 -5.64 8.74 6.00
C ASP A 13 -4.50 7.80 5.59
N ARG A 14 -3.45 8.38 4.99
CA ARG A 14 -2.26 7.65 4.56
C ARG A 14 -1.64 6.89 5.73
N ASP A 15 -1.52 7.53 6.88
CA ASP A 15 -0.85 6.96 8.05
C ASP A 15 -1.68 5.82 8.66
N TYR A 16 -3.01 5.90 8.52
CA TYR A 16 -3.91 4.81 8.89
C TYR A 16 -3.74 3.59 7.97
N ILE A 17 -3.70 3.81 6.64
CA ILE A 17 -3.45 2.72 5.67
C ILE A 17 -2.05 2.12 5.88
N TRP A 18 -1.05 2.95 6.16
CA TRP A 18 0.30 2.50 6.50
C TRP A 18 0.27 1.51 7.68
N GLY A 19 -0.42 1.88 8.77
CA GLY A 19 -0.56 1.02 9.96
C GLY A 19 -1.21 -0.33 9.64
N LEU A 20 -2.31 -0.33 8.88
CA LEU A 20 -2.99 -1.56 8.48
C LEU A 20 -2.10 -2.49 7.65
N VAL A 21 -1.34 -1.92 6.71
CA VAL A 21 -0.41 -2.69 5.86
C VAL A 21 0.76 -3.24 6.68
N GLN A 22 1.29 -2.45 7.61
CA GLN A 22 2.37 -2.89 8.50
C GLN A 22 1.92 -4.05 9.42
N ASP A 23 0.71 -3.96 9.96
CA ASP A 23 0.12 -5.04 10.75
C ASP A 23 -0.13 -6.30 9.90
N GLN A 24 -0.49 -6.14 8.62
CA GLN A 24 -0.65 -7.27 7.70
C GLN A 24 0.68 -7.98 7.44
N PHE A 25 1.78 -7.25 7.20
CA PHE A 25 3.11 -7.87 7.08
C PHE A 25 3.52 -8.67 8.33
N ARG A 26 3.25 -8.15 9.52
CA ARG A 26 3.51 -8.86 10.78
C ARG A 26 2.71 -10.16 10.89
N ARG A 27 1.43 -10.14 10.49
CA ARG A 27 0.57 -11.34 10.47
C ARG A 27 1.04 -12.39 9.48
N GLU A 28 1.61 -11.97 8.34
CA GLU A 28 2.18 -12.84 7.32
C GLU A 28 3.59 -13.35 7.67
N GLY A 29 4.08 -13.06 8.88
CA GLY A 29 5.34 -13.59 9.41
C GLY A 29 6.59 -12.88 8.91
N PHE A 30 6.46 -11.67 8.35
CA PHE A 30 7.63 -10.86 8.00
C PHE A 30 8.39 -10.46 9.27
N SER A 31 9.72 -10.52 9.20
CA SER A 31 10.56 -9.85 10.18
C SER A 31 10.38 -8.33 10.08
N GLU A 32 10.72 -7.62 11.16
CA GLU A 32 10.66 -6.15 11.20
C GLU A 32 11.47 -5.54 10.05
N THR A 33 12.71 -5.98 9.85
CA THR A 33 13.57 -5.52 8.76
C THR A 33 12.99 -5.82 7.38
N ALA A 34 12.43 -7.02 7.16
CA ALA A 34 11.80 -7.35 5.88
C ALA A 34 10.57 -6.47 5.61
N SER A 35 9.77 -6.21 6.65
CA SER A 35 8.63 -5.29 6.58
C SER A 35 9.08 -3.87 6.25
N GLU A 36 10.12 -3.34 6.89
CA GLU A 36 10.66 -2.01 6.59
C GLU A 36 11.12 -1.89 5.14
N ILE A 37 11.87 -2.88 4.64
CA ILE A 37 12.34 -2.89 3.25
C ILE A 37 11.16 -3.00 2.28
N ALA A 38 10.15 -3.83 2.56
CA ALA A 38 8.95 -3.93 1.72
C ALA A 38 8.17 -2.61 1.70
N MET A 39 8.03 -1.95 2.86
CA MET A 39 7.30 -0.69 3.02
C MET A 39 8.00 0.50 2.35
N THR A 40 9.25 0.40 1.90
CA THR A 40 9.92 1.45 1.10
C THR A 40 9.17 1.82 -0.18
N ASP A 41 8.39 0.91 -0.75
CA ASP A 41 7.58 1.15 -1.95
C ASP A 41 6.16 1.65 -1.65
N PHE A 42 5.81 1.86 -0.37
CA PHE A 42 4.43 2.13 0.05
C PHE A 42 3.80 3.29 -0.71
N GLU A 43 4.45 4.45 -0.79
CA GLU A 43 3.85 5.64 -1.41
C GLU A 43 3.50 5.41 -2.88
N ARG A 44 4.39 4.73 -3.61
CA ARG A 44 4.19 4.38 -5.02
C ARG A 44 3.01 3.43 -5.20
N ILE A 45 2.94 2.39 -4.38
CA ILE A 45 1.87 1.38 -4.47
C ILE A 45 0.54 1.93 -3.95
N TYR A 46 0.57 2.77 -2.91
CA TYR A 46 -0.59 3.48 -2.38
C TYR A 46 -1.21 4.38 -3.44
N GLN A 47 -0.40 5.22 -4.10
CA GLN A 47 -0.89 6.06 -5.19
C GLN A 47 -1.45 5.24 -6.36
N TYR A 48 -0.76 4.16 -6.75
CA TYR A 48 -1.26 3.24 -7.76
C TYR A 48 -2.63 2.65 -7.40
N ALA A 49 -2.82 2.23 -6.15
CA ALA A 49 -4.11 1.70 -5.68
C ALA A 49 -5.22 2.77 -5.74
N LEU A 50 -4.91 4.02 -5.39
CA LEU A 50 -5.88 5.12 -5.46
C LEU A 50 -6.31 5.46 -6.90
N ASP A 51 -5.37 5.37 -7.85
CA ASP A 51 -5.64 5.66 -9.26
C ASP A 51 -6.44 4.54 -9.93
N ASN A 52 -6.26 3.29 -9.49
CA ASN A 52 -6.86 2.12 -10.13
C ASN A 52 -8.14 1.62 -9.43
N VAL A 53 -8.30 1.86 -8.12
CA VAL A 53 -9.46 1.33 -7.38
C VAL A 53 -10.55 2.40 -7.22
N ARG A 54 -11.44 2.47 -8.21
CA ARG A 54 -12.49 3.51 -8.32
C ARG A 54 -13.56 3.51 -7.21
N PHE A 55 -13.75 2.39 -6.50
CA PHE A 55 -14.88 2.22 -5.56
C PHE A 55 -14.54 1.52 -4.23
N VAL A 56 -13.38 1.82 -3.63
CA VAL A 56 -13.13 1.35 -2.26
C VAL A 56 -14.04 2.10 -1.27
N ARG A 57 -14.88 1.36 -0.54
CA ARG A 57 -15.72 1.90 0.55
C ARG A 57 -15.16 1.65 1.94
N ARG A 58 -14.09 0.85 2.07
CA ARG A 58 -13.48 0.44 3.34
C ARG A 58 -11.96 0.56 3.29
N ALA A 59 -11.36 1.15 4.32
CA ALA A 59 -9.91 1.39 4.38
C ALA A 59 -9.12 0.08 4.28
N GLU A 60 -9.65 -0.99 4.87
CA GLU A 60 -9.07 -2.33 4.90
C GLU A 60 -8.91 -2.92 3.51
N VAL A 61 -9.88 -2.69 2.62
CA VAL A 61 -9.80 -3.15 1.23
C VAL A 61 -8.69 -2.40 0.49
N LEU A 62 -8.55 -1.09 0.74
CA LEU A 62 -7.45 -0.31 0.16
C LEU A 62 -6.10 -0.80 0.70
N ALA A 63 -6.01 -1.05 2.01
CA ALA A 63 -4.80 -1.58 2.64
C ALA A 63 -4.42 -2.96 2.06
N GLU A 64 -5.38 -3.85 1.84
CA GLU A 64 -5.14 -5.16 1.22
C GLU A 64 -4.60 -5.03 -0.21
N PHE A 65 -5.16 -4.13 -1.03
CA PHE A 65 -4.62 -3.84 -2.37
C PHE A 65 -3.17 -3.35 -2.30
N VAL A 66 -2.86 -2.48 -1.34
CA VAL A 66 -1.51 -1.94 -1.16
C VAL A 66 -0.55 -3.03 -0.70
N PHE A 67 -0.94 -3.82 0.30
CA PHE A 67 -0.18 -4.96 0.79
C PHE A 67 0.18 -5.92 -0.35
N ASN A 68 -0.80 -6.31 -1.17
CA ASN A 68 -0.58 -7.22 -2.30
C ASN A 68 0.41 -6.64 -3.33
N GLY A 69 0.33 -5.33 -3.60
CA GLY A 69 1.29 -4.65 -4.46
C GLY A 69 2.71 -4.67 -3.88
N LEU A 70 2.87 -4.40 -2.59
CA LEU A 70 4.16 -4.41 -1.91
C LEU A 70 4.76 -5.82 -1.82
N TYR A 71 3.94 -6.82 -1.48
CA TYR A 71 4.35 -8.23 -1.44
C TYR A 71 4.84 -8.71 -2.81
N SER A 72 4.18 -8.30 -3.89
CA SER A 72 4.61 -8.58 -5.27
C SER A 72 5.96 -7.94 -5.61
N VAL A 73 6.18 -6.69 -5.22
CA VAL A 73 7.48 -6.02 -5.43
C VAL A 73 8.58 -6.69 -4.61
N TRP A 74 8.31 -6.98 -3.34
CA TRP A 74 9.22 -7.70 -2.45
C TRP A 74 9.64 -9.05 -3.04
N ASN A 75 8.68 -9.88 -3.47
CA ASN A 75 8.97 -11.18 -4.07
C ASN A 75 9.83 -11.05 -5.33
N ASN A 76 9.60 -10.03 -6.14
CA ASN A 76 10.43 -9.75 -7.31
C ASN A 76 11.86 -9.32 -6.93
N ARG A 77 12.04 -8.60 -5.82
CA ARG A 77 13.38 -8.24 -5.30
C ARG A 77 14.12 -9.47 -4.79
N VAL A 78 13.49 -10.27 -3.93
CA VAL A 78 14.08 -11.52 -3.39
C VAL A 78 14.48 -12.47 -4.51
N ARG A 79 13.61 -12.67 -5.51
CA ARG A 79 13.89 -13.53 -6.66
C ARG A 79 15.05 -13.03 -7.54
N LYS A 80 15.26 -11.72 -7.64
CA LYS A 80 16.34 -11.13 -8.46
C LYS A 80 17.66 -10.97 -7.70
N GLY A 81 17.62 -10.90 -6.37
CA GLY A 81 18.81 -10.75 -5.51
C GLY A 81 19.44 -12.06 -5.06
N GLY A 82 18.83 -13.21 -5.37
CA GLY A 82 19.34 -14.55 -5.02
C GLY A 82 20.09 -15.27 -6.14
N GLY A 83 20.67 -14.53 -7.10
CA GLY A 83 21.44 -15.07 -8.23
C GLY A 83 22.90 -14.63 -8.20
#